data_AF-A0A1W9N463-F1
#
_entry.id   AF-A0A1W9N463-F1
#
_cell.length_a   1.000
_cell.length_b   1.000
_cell.length_c   1.000
_cell.angle_alpha   90.00
_cell.angle_beta   90.00
_cell.angle_gamma   90.00
#
_symmetry.space_group_name_H-M   'P 1'
#
loop_
_entity.id
_entity.type
_entity.pdbx_description
1 polymer ?
#
loop_
_entity_poly.entity_id
_entity_poly.type
_entity_poly.pdbx_seq_one_letter_code
_entity_poly.pdbx_strand_id
1 'polypeptide(L)'
;MKKKFFRTGVFVFVIFVIFSGAAFPAYHHEGERDSANFSQIYPEKAGTKLDQCALCHSGGKYEKSEGKFTSLGSCQWCHYTYGYDAKGNILDTVNAYGKAYHDNGRNADAVKKIEDADSDGDGFTNKAEIAAGRFPGDAGDDPNKKTAPFRVYTKAQLEAMPQHTQFLLMNTSKSGDFYAEYSGVPMEDLLKDAGILKTATGVKVFAPDGWSQYHPLETDADPAMYHINGTYPQADYQYDSQAETWCDYSAASCKNRNTGETIAVQSGLKSLLAIKREGGYLTPGILTSDNKLDGEGPYRVIVPQKSPSPPDQASNSENQNVKWPYNEAWDHNAGACTRTATIIKVEPLPEGTTDIDILEAGWNYVDQEKIIVYGAIDDTRRDGGYLADSDLWIRAVIHTEEKGYIDAVWKKGGSDTTEAGDRVIWGHFYASPDAVNWGSSQNPDLFVKIWFDRSGRTDVNFFHVSVPNIDVYSVYPYGTETAAQKGTATLENRYVRHEYQKK
;
A
#
# COMPACT_ATOMS: atom_id res chain seq x y z
N MET A 1 -74.90 -15.74 -17.09
CA MET A 1 -75.03 -15.37 -15.66
C MET A 1 -73.84 -15.94 -14.89
N LYS A 2 -73.18 -15.09 -14.08
CA LYS A 2 -72.22 -15.38 -13.00
C LYS A 2 -70.80 -15.85 -13.38
N LYS A 3 -69.87 -14.92 -13.13
CA LYS A 3 -68.41 -15.03 -12.98
C LYS A 3 -68.01 -16.12 -11.99
N LYS A 4 -66.83 -16.73 -12.17
CA LYS A 4 -65.90 -17.05 -11.06
C LYS A 4 -64.46 -17.12 -11.58
N PHE A 5 -63.63 -16.30 -10.94
CA PHE A 5 -62.17 -16.31 -10.94
C PHE A 5 -61.62 -17.69 -10.56
N PHE A 6 -60.51 -18.09 -11.16
CA PHE A 6 -59.46 -18.81 -10.45
C PHE A 6 -58.08 -18.41 -10.98
N ARG A 7 -57.15 -18.30 -10.04
CA ARG A 7 -55.84 -17.67 -10.14
C ARG A 7 -54.83 -18.66 -10.73
N THR A 8 -54.04 -18.22 -11.72
CA THR A 8 -52.84 -18.93 -12.16
C THR A 8 -51.69 -18.51 -11.25
N GLY A 9 -51.25 -19.42 -10.38
CA GLY A 9 -50.02 -19.25 -9.61
C GLY A 9 -48.83 -19.60 -10.49
N VAL A 10 -47.98 -18.62 -10.77
CA VAL A 10 -46.65 -18.83 -11.36
C VAL A 10 -45.68 -18.95 -10.18
N PHE A 11 -45.19 -20.16 -9.93
CA PHE A 11 -44.07 -20.42 -9.03
C PHE A 11 -42.79 -20.05 -9.78
N VAL A 12 -42.20 -18.91 -9.48
CA VAL A 12 -40.84 -18.55 -9.94
C VAL A 12 -39.86 -19.08 -8.90
N PHE A 13 -39.14 -20.15 -9.27
CA PHE A 13 -38.02 -20.68 -8.50
C PHE A 13 -36.82 -19.75 -8.75
N VAL A 14 -36.59 -18.78 -7.87
CA VAL A 14 -35.38 -17.96 -7.90
C VAL A 14 -34.28 -18.74 -7.20
N ILE A 15 -33.36 -19.30 -7.99
CA ILE A 15 -32.10 -19.85 -7.50
C ILE A 15 -31.25 -18.66 -7.04
N PHE A 16 -31.16 -18.47 -5.72
CA PHE A 16 -30.16 -17.62 -5.10
C PHE A 16 -28.79 -18.26 -5.29
N VAL A 17 -28.05 -17.83 -6.32
CA VAL A 17 -26.60 -18.01 -6.33
C VAL A 17 -26.04 -16.95 -5.38
N ILE A 18 -25.81 -17.36 -4.14
CA ILE A 18 -25.02 -16.59 -3.18
C ILE A 18 -23.61 -16.53 -3.76
N PHE A 19 -23.26 -15.44 -4.42
CA PHE A 19 -21.86 -15.06 -4.60
C PHE A 19 -21.36 -14.62 -3.23
N SER A 20 -20.97 -15.58 -2.40
CA SER A 20 -19.99 -15.36 -1.36
C SER A 20 -18.75 -14.82 -2.08
N GLY A 21 -18.43 -13.54 -1.85
CA GLY A 21 -17.14 -13.01 -2.28
C GLY A 21 -16.07 -13.99 -1.82
N ALA A 22 -15.22 -14.42 -2.74
CA ALA A 22 -14.17 -15.37 -2.42
C ALA A 22 -13.35 -14.77 -1.28
N ALA A 23 -13.45 -15.34 -0.09
CA ALA A 23 -12.38 -15.24 0.88
C ALA A 23 -11.20 -15.93 0.20
N PHE A 24 -10.29 -15.14 -0.35
CA PHE A 24 -9.06 -15.69 -0.89
C PHE A 24 -8.32 -16.30 0.31
N PRO A 25 -7.97 -17.59 0.25
CA PRO A 25 -7.22 -18.21 1.33
C PRO A 25 -5.94 -17.41 1.56
N ALA A 26 -5.46 -17.38 2.80
CA ALA A 26 -4.11 -16.90 3.08
C ALA A 26 -3.12 -17.59 2.12
N TYR A 27 -2.01 -16.93 1.79
CA TYR A 27 -1.02 -17.49 0.87
C TYR A 27 -0.45 -18.79 1.46
N HIS A 28 -1.04 -19.92 1.08
CA HIS A 28 -0.60 -21.26 1.45
C HIS A 28 0.33 -21.73 0.34
N HIS A 29 1.63 -21.80 0.64
CA HIS A 29 2.64 -22.28 -0.29
C HIS A 29 2.40 -23.78 -0.64
N GLU A 30 2.87 -24.24 -1.80
CA GLU A 30 2.83 -25.67 -2.14
C GLU A 30 3.58 -26.49 -1.06
N GLY A 31 2.89 -27.43 -0.43
CA GLY A 31 3.43 -28.27 0.65
C GLY A 31 3.26 -27.72 2.07
N GLU A 32 2.65 -26.55 2.24
CA GLU A 32 2.24 -25.99 3.53
C GLU A 32 1.22 -26.93 4.22
N ARG A 33 1.49 -27.33 5.46
CA ARG A 33 0.60 -28.19 6.28
C ARG A 33 0.35 -27.63 7.67
N ASP A 34 1.08 -26.60 8.07
CA ASP A 34 1.11 -26.12 9.45
C ASP A 34 -0.06 -25.18 9.73
N SER A 35 -0.48 -24.42 8.72
CA SER A 35 -1.64 -23.53 8.75
C SER A 35 -2.93 -24.32 8.93
N ALA A 36 -3.03 -25.51 8.34
CA ALA A 36 -4.14 -26.43 8.59
C ALA A 36 -4.15 -26.96 10.04
N ASN A 37 -2.99 -27.31 10.59
CA ASN A 37 -2.87 -27.75 11.99
C ASN A 37 -3.22 -26.62 12.97
N PHE A 38 -2.79 -25.40 12.67
CA PHE A 38 -3.12 -24.20 13.45
C PHE A 38 -4.62 -23.87 13.37
N SER A 39 -5.17 -23.78 12.16
CA SER A 39 -6.59 -23.50 11.91
C SER A 39 -7.53 -24.58 12.47
N GLN A 40 -7.06 -25.81 12.69
CA GLN A 40 -7.83 -26.83 13.40
C GLN A 40 -8.06 -26.46 14.87
N ILE A 41 -7.10 -25.78 15.50
CA ILE A 41 -7.20 -25.34 16.90
C ILE A 41 -7.82 -23.95 17.01
N TYR A 42 -7.50 -23.05 16.08
CA TYR A 42 -7.95 -21.67 16.03
C TYR A 42 -8.69 -21.36 14.71
N PRO A 43 -9.87 -21.98 14.47
CA PRO A 43 -10.60 -21.80 13.21
C PRO A 43 -11.03 -20.34 12.96
N GLU A 44 -11.18 -19.54 14.02
CA GLU A 44 -11.49 -18.11 13.94
C GLU A 44 -10.32 -17.25 13.47
N LYS A 45 -9.11 -17.82 13.37
CA LYS A 45 -7.90 -17.13 12.89
C LYS A 45 -7.58 -17.44 11.43
N ALA A 46 -8.37 -18.27 10.77
CA ALA A 46 -8.25 -18.53 9.34
C ALA A 46 -8.36 -17.23 8.53
N GLY A 47 -7.45 -17.01 7.58
CA GLY A 47 -7.38 -15.80 6.76
C GLY A 47 -6.84 -14.54 7.47
N THR A 48 -6.34 -14.65 8.71
CA THR A 48 -5.66 -13.55 9.43
C THR A 48 -4.15 -13.65 9.27
N LYS A 49 -3.38 -12.63 9.67
CA LYS A 49 -1.91 -12.68 9.63
C LYS A 49 -1.27 -13.88 10.36
N LEU A 50 -2.01 -14.60 11.21
CA LEU A 50 -1.53 -15.82 11.87
C LEU A 50 -1.70 -17.09 11.02
N ASP A 51 -2.50 -17.05 9.96
CA ASP A 51 -2.74 -18.18 9.04
C ASP A 51 -1.73 -18.20 7.87
N GLN A 52 -0.44 -18.10 8.19
CA GLN A 52 0.64 -18.08 7.19
C GLN A 52 1.99 -18.50 7.78
N CYS A 53 2.97 -18.75 6.91
CA CYS A 53 4.33 -19.18 7.31
C CYS A 53 4.97 -18.27 8.37
N ALA A 54 4.69 -16.96 8.36
CA ALA A 54 5.24 -16.02 9.34
C ALA A 54 4.89 -16.35 10.80
N LEU A 55 3.83 -17.13 11.05
CA LEU A 55 3.51 -17.62 12.39
C LEU A 55 4.67 -18.45 12.99
N CYS A 56 5.27 -19.31 12.18
CA CYS A 56 6.35 -20.23 12.60
C CYS A 56 7.74 -19.79 12.10
N HIS A 57 7.82 -18.84 11.17
CA HIS A 57 9.05 -18.45 10.49
C HIS A 57 9.36 -16.97 10.66
N SER A 58 10.63 -16.65 10.87
CA SER A 58 11.12 -15.27 10.95
C SER A 58 11.83 -14.84 9.67
N GLY A 59 11.91 -13.52 9.48
CA GLY A 59 12.94 -12.95 8.62
C GLY A 59 14.35 -13.19 9.17
N GLY A 60 15.36 -12.78 8.41
CA GLY A 60 16.75 -12.89 8.84
C GLY A 60 17.64 -11.87 8.17
N LYS A 61 18.92 -11.90 8.51
CA LYS A 61 19.93 -10.99 7.95
C LYS A 61 21.10 -11.80 7.42
N TYR A 62 21.58 -11.42 6.25
CA TYR A 62 22.84 -11.93 5.72
C TYR A 62 23.80 -10.79 5.47
N GLU A 63 25.09 -11.09 5.63
CA GLU A 63 26.16 -10.16 5.31
C GLU A 63 26.36 -10.18 3.80
N LYS A 64 26.03 -9.07 3.13
CA LYS A 64 26.21 -8.91 1.68
C LYS A 64 27.67 -8.59 1.34
N SER A 65 28.34 -7.86 2.22
CA SER A 65 29.76 -7.53 2.20
C SER A 65 30.22 -7.18 3.61
N GLU A 66 31.53 -7.13 3.88
CA GLU A 66 32.10 -6.87 5.21
C GLU A 66 31.41 -5.70 5.95
N GLY A 67 30.75 -6.02 7.07
CA GLY A 67 30.02 -5.08 7.92
C GLY A 67 28.66 -4.60 7.39
N LYS A 68 28.22 -5.04 6.20
CA LYS A 68 26.95 -4.62 5.58
C LYS A 68 25.95 -5.76 5.53
N PHE A 69 24.89 -5.62 6.32
CA PHE A 69 23.83 -6.61 6.44
C PHE A 69 22.60 -6.21 5.63
N THR A 70 22.05 -7.16 4.88
CA THR A 70 20.73 -7.04 4.24
C THR A 70 19.73 -7.83 5.06
N SER A 71 18.56 -7.24 5.31
CA SER A 71 17.46 -7.92 6.02
C SER A 71 16.44 -8.45 5.01
N LEU A 72 15.99 -9.68 5.22
CA LEU A 72 14.99 -10.36 4.41
C LEU A 72 13.75 -10.65 5.25
N GLY A 73 12.56 -10.56 4.65
CA GLY A 73 11.32 -11.03 5.27
C GLY A 73 11.31 -12.56 5.43
N SER A 74 10.32 -13.13 6.13
CA SER A 74 10.27 -14.57 6.42
C SER A 74 10.28 -15.46 5.17
N CYS A 75 9.52 -15.11 4.13
CA CYS A 75 9.52 -15.85 2.87
C CYS A 75 10.87 -15.77 2.15
N GLN A 76 11.43 -14.57 2.03
CA GLN A 76 12.73 -14.36 1.38
C GLN A 76 13.86 -15.05 2.15
N TRP A 77 13.85 -14.97 3.48
CA TRP A 77 14.81 -15.67 4.34
C TRP A 77 14.68 -17.18 4.20
N CYS A 78 13.45 -17.70 4.13
CA CYS A 78 13.21 -19.11 3.87
C CYS A 78 13.81 -19.52 2.53
N HIS A 79 13.53 -18.81 1.43
CA HIS A 79 14.12 -19.17 0.13
C HIS A 79 15.63 -18.94 0.06
N TYR A 80 16.17 -17.97 0.79
CA TYR A 80 17.61 -17.72 0.88
C TYR A 80 18.34 -18.86 1.62
N THR A 81 17.76 -19.34 2.73
CA THR A 81 18.41 -20.29 3.65
C THR A 81 18.02 -21.75 3.35
N TYR A 82 16.74 -22.02 3.09
CA TYR A 82 16.20 -23.35 2.76
C TYR A 82 16.34 -23.70 1.27
N GLY A 83 16.40 -22.70 0.40
CA GLY A 83 16.48 -22.88 -1.06
C GLY A 83 15.14 -23.25 -1.70
N TYR A 84 14.98 -22.89 -2.98
CA TYR A 84 13.80 -23.26 -3.78
C TYR A 84 13.71 -24.76 -4.09
N ASP A 85 14.83 -25.48 -3.94
CA ASP A 85 14.93 -26.93 -4.13
C ASP A 85 14.85 -27.72 -2.82
N ALA A 86 14.48 -27.05 -1.71
CA ALA A 86 14.28 -27.64 -0.39
C ALA A 86 15.52 -28.36 0.18
N LYS A 87 16.73 -27.95 -0.25
CA LYS A 87 18.00 -28.58 0.17
C LYS A 87 18.64 -28.00 1.42
N GLY A 88 18.26 -26.79 1.82
CA GLY A 88 18.77 -26.15 3.03
C GLY A 88 18.12 -26.71 4.30
N ASN A 89 18.43 -26.11 5.44
CA ASN A 89 17.84 -26.49 6.72
C ASN A 89 16.69 -25.55 7.10
N ILE A 90 15.46 -26.08 7.12
CA ILE A 90 14.27 -25.29 7.42
C ILE A 90 14.29 -24.73 8.85
N LEU A 91 15.00 -25.39 9.78
CA LEU A 91 15.10 -24.94 11.17
C LEU A 91 15.91 -23.65 11.34
N ASP A 92 16.68 -23.24 10.32
CA ASP A 92 17.40 -21.97 10.34
C ASP A 92 16.49 -20.78 9.96
N THR A 93 15.22 -21.07 9.69
CA THR A 93 14.20 -20.10 9.26
C THR A 93 13.05 -19.97 10.25
N VAL A 94 13.00 -20.83 11.28
CA VAL A 94 11.89 -20.84 12.26
C VAL A 94 12.12 -19.83 13.38
N ASN A 95 11.05 -19.18 13.81
CA ASN A 95 11.05 -18.34 15.01
C ASN A 95 10.91 -19.21 16.28
N ALA A 96 10.87 -18.59 17.46
CA ALA A 96 10.83 -19.32 18.72
C ALA A 96 9.54 -20.15 18.88
N TYR A 97 8.39 -19.62 18.46
CA TYR A 97 7.12 -20.35 18.42
C TYR A 97 7.17 -21.56 17.48
N GLY A 98 7.66 -21.36 16.25
CA GLY A 98 7.81 -22.41 15.25
C GLY A 98 8.73 -23.52 15.73
N LYS A 99 9.81 -23.17 16.44
CA LYS A 99 10.68 -24.14 17.11
C LYS A 99 9.94 -24.91 18.21
N ALA A 100 9.17 -24.24 19.07
CA ALA A 100 8.39 -24.89 20.12
C ALA A 100 7.32 -25.84 19.55
N TYR A 101 6.62 -25.41 18.50
CA TYR A 101 5.66 -26.21 17.74
C TYR A 101 6.32 -27.43 17.08
N HIS A 102 7.48 -27.25 16.45
CA HIS A 102 8.28 -28.34 15.89
C HIS A 102 8.68 -29.37 16.95
N ASP A 103 9.27 -28.91 18.05
CA ASP A 103 9.79 -29.78 19.13
C ASP A 103 8.68 -30.54 19.85
N ASN A 104 7.43 -30.07 19.79
CA ASN A 104 6.24 -30.74 20.33
C ASN A 104 5.53 -31.67 19.33
N GLY A 105 6.12 -31.90 18.16
CA GLY A 105 5.69 -32.90 17.19
C GLY A 105 4.97 -32.35 15.95
N ARG A 106 4.96 -31.02 15.75
CA ARG A 106 4.51 -30.35 14.51
C ARG A 106 3.14 -30.85 14.02
N ASN A 107 2.13 -30.79 14.89
CA ASN A 107 0.76 -31.22 14.61
C ASN A 107 -0.25 -30.40 15.43
N ALA A 108 -1.55 -30.55 15.19
CA ALA A 108 -2.58 -29.79 15.91
C ALA A 108 -2.51 -29.95 17.45
N ASP A 109 -2.09 -31.09 17.98
CA ASP A 109 -1.90 -31.26 19.43
C ASP A 109 -0.68 -30.47 19.94
N ALA A 110 0.36 -30.28 19.11
CA ALA A 110 1.51 -29.45 19.45
C ALA A 110 1.10 -27.98 19.67
N VAL A 111 0.18 -27.45 18.85
CA VAL A 111 -0.38 -26.10 19.01
C VAL A 111 -1.03 -25.95 20.38
N LYS A 112 -1.84 -26.93 20.81
CA LYS A 112 -2.46 -26.95 22.14
C LYS A 112 -1.43 -27.06 23.27
N LYS A 113 -0.40 -27.91 23.12
CA LYS A 113 0.61 -28.16 24.16
C LYS A 113 1.43 -26.92 24.50
N ILE A 114 1.62 -26.03 23.53
CA ILE A 114 2.42 -24.81 23.72
C ILE A 114 1.56 -23.59 24.07
N GLU A 115 0.24 -23.70 24.23
CA GLU A 115 -0.64 -22.54 24.51
C GLU A 115 -0.20 -21.70 25.72
N ASP A 116 0.23 -22.37 26.79
CA ASP A 116 0.62 -21.72 28.04
C ASP A 116 2.12 -21.37 28.10
N ALA A 117 2.89 -21.69 27.04
CA ALA A 117 4.28 -21.29 26.93
C ALA A 117 4.39 -19.83 26.47
N ASP A 118 5.46 -19.17 26.89
CA ASP A 118 5.92 -17.87 26.38
C ASP A 118 7.13 -18.19 25.49
N SER A 119 6.92 -18.25 24.17
CA SER A 119 7.95 -18.81 23.28
C SER A 119 9.08 -17.82 23.02
N ASP A 120 8.78 -16.54 22.91
CA ASP A 120 9.75 -15.48 22.60
C ASP A 120 10.26 -14.71 23.83
N GLY A 121 9.68 -14.95 25.01
CA GLY A 121 10.14 -14.44 26.30
C GLY A 121 9.68 -13.02 26.59
N ASP A 122 8.59 -12.56 25.99
CA ASP A 122 8.06 -11.20 26.14
C ASP A 122 7.13 -11.03 27.37
N GLY A 123 6.84 -12.13 28.07
CA GLY A 123 5.98 -12.17 29.25
C GLY A 123 4.52 -12.52 28.98
N PHE A 124 4.15 -12.80 27.72
CA PHE A 124 2.82 -13.26 27.34
C PHE A 124 2.84 -14.73 26.94
N THR A 125 1.71 -15.42 27.14
CA THR A 125 1.59 -16.79 26.64
C THR A 125 1.20 -16.76 25.18
N ASN A 126 1.63 -17.78 24.43
CA ASN A 126 1.28 -17.96 23.03
C ASN A 126 -0.24 -17.85 22.81
N LYS A 127 -1.05 -18.40 23.73
CA LYS A 127 -2.50 -18.31 23.68
C LYS A 127 -3.03 -16.87 23.79
N ALA A 128 -2.46 -16.08 24.70
CA ALA A 128 -2.85 -14.68 24.88
C ALA A 128 -2.55 -13.87 23.62
N GLU A 129 -1.40 -14.11 23.01
CA GLU A 129 -0.99 -13.48 21.76
C GLU A 129 -1.86 -13.90 20.59
N ILE A 130 -2.05 -15.20 20.37
CA ILE A 130 -2.93 -15.71 19.31
C ILE A 130 -4.34 -15.13 19.45
N ALA A 131 -4.89 -15.08 20.67
CA ALA A 131 -6.18 -14.47 20.95
C ALA A 131 -6.20 -12.97 20.54
N ALA A 132 -5.14 -12.23 20.85
CA ALA A 132 -4.94 -10.84 20.46
C ALA A 132 -4.57 -10.62 18.98
N GLY A 133 -4.38 -11.69 18.19
CA GLY A 133 -3.96 -11.59 16.79
C GLY A 133 -2.50 -11.21 16.64
N ARG A 134 -1.65 -11.68 17.55
CA ARG A 134 -0.22 -11.38 17.70
C ARG A 134 0.64 -12.60 17.40
N PHE A 135 1.86 -12.38 16.91
CA PHE A 135 2.80 -13.44 16.55
C PHE A 135 3.55 -13.96 17.78
N PRO A 136 3.22 -15.16 18.29
CA PRO A 136 3.80 -15.70 19.53
C PRO A 136 5.29 -16.08 19.50
N GLY A 137 5.97 -15.75 18.40
CA GLY A 137 7.40 -15.97 18.21
C GLY A 137 8.15 -14.69 17.90
N ASP A 138 7.52 -13.52 18.11
CA ASP A 138 8.06 -12.19 17.89
C ASP A 138 7.67 -11.25 19.05
N ALA A 139 8.60 -11.07 19.99
CA ALA A 139 8.45 -10.17 21.14
C ALA A 139 8.18 -8.70 20.76
N GLY A 140 8.34 -8.34 19.48
CA GLY A 140 7.96 -7.04 18.93
C GLY A 140 6.47 -6.88 18.64
N ASP A 141 5.69 -7.97 18.60
CA ASP A 141 4.26 -8.02 18.28
C ASP A 141 3.42 -8.49 19.47
N ASP A 142 3.69 -8.00 20.67
CA ASP A 142 2.99 -8.42 21.90
C ASP A 142 1.55 -7.85 22.07
N PRO A 143 0.72 -8.34 23.02
CA PRO A 143 -0.64 -7.85 23.27
C PRO A 143 -0.75 -6.41 23.82
N ASN A 144 0.33 -5.84 24.36
CA ASN A 144 0.38 -4.43 24.72
C ASN A 144 0.68 -3.52 23.51
N LYS A 145 1.16 -4.08 22.40
CA LYS A 145 1.39 -3.29 21.18
C LYS A 145 0.07 -2.90 20.54
N LYS A 146 0.05 -1.67 20.03
CA LYS A 146 -1.01 -1.19 19.16
C LYS A 146 -0.61 -1.42 17.71
N THR A 147 -1.58 -1.67 16.85
CA THR A 147 -1.30 -1.66 15.42
C THR A 147 -0.80 -0.27 15.00
N ALA A 148 0.26 -0.23 14.19
CA ALA A 148 0.82 1.01 13.69
C ALA A 148 -0.21 1.79 12.86
N PRO A 149 -0.17 3.13 12.90
CA PRO A 149 -1.08 3.95 12.10
C PRO A 149 -0.82 3.68 10.63
N PHE A 150 -1.90 3.68 9.85
CA PHE A 150 -1.86 3.44 8.42
C PHE A 150 -2.79 4.39 7.67
N ARG A 151 -2.64 4.41 6.35
CA ARG A 151 -3.51 5.07 5.39
C ARG A 151 -3.58 4.32 4.09
N VAL A 152 -4.79 4.17 3.59
CA VAL A 152 -5.05 3.56 2.28
C VAL A 152 -5.32 4.66 1.26
N TYR A 153 -4.58 4.61 0.16
CA TYR A 153 -4.75 5.49 -1.00
C TYR A 153 -5.35 4.70 -2.15
N THR A 154 -6.44 5.22 -2.71
CA THR A 154 -7.00 4.78 -3.98
C THR A 154 -6.27 5.45 -5.15
N LYS A 155 -6.33 4.83 -6.34
CA LYS A 155 -5.81 5.44 -7.56
C LYS A 155 -6.33 6.85 -7.81
N ALA A 156 -7.63 7.07 -7.62
CA ALA A 156 -8.24 8.37 -7.81
C ALA A 156 -7.68 9.43 -6.84
N GLN A 157 -7.38 9.06 -5.59
CA GLN A 157 -6.70 9.95 -4.64
C GLN A 157 -5.29 10.25 -5.10
N LEU A 158 -4.52 9.25 -5.53
CA LEU A 158 -3.15 9.44 -6.02
C LEU A 158 -3.11 10.30 -7.29
N GLU A 159 -4.04 10.12 -8.22
CA GLU A 159 -4.13 10.95 -9.44
C GLU A 159 -4.53 12.40 -9.14
N ALA A 160 -5.23 12.65 -8.03
CA ALA A 160 -5.58 13.99 -7.59
C ALA A 160 -4.44 14.71 -6.86
N MET A 161 -3.40 13.98 -6.42
CA MET A 161 -2.19 14.57 -5.84
C MET A 161 -1.33 15.24 -6.92
N PRO A 162 -0.44 16.19 -6.55
CA PRO A 162 0.52 16.76 -7.49
C PRO A 162 1.30 15.68 -8.24
N GLN A 163 1.17 15.68 -9.56
CA GLN A 163 1.84 14.71 -10.43
C GLN A 163 3.24 15.20 -10.83
N HIS A 164 4.15 14.25 -11.03
CA HIS A 164 5.46 14.46 -11.61
C HIS A 164 5.70 13.45 -12.74
N THR A 165 6.33 13.92 -13.81
CA THR A 165 6.64 13.13 -15.01
C THR A 165 8.14 13.22 -15.27
N GLN A 166 8.77 12.06 -15.47
CA GLN A 166 10.20 11.97 -15.74
C GLN A 166 10.52 10.87 -16.75
N PHE A 167 11.32 11.23 -17.74
CA PHE A 167 11.98 10.30 -18.65
C PHE A 167 13.37 9.97 -18.10
N LEU A 168 13.75 8.69 -18.11
CA LEU A 168 15.04 8.23 -17.58
C LEU A 168 15.44 6.87 -18.16
N LEU A 169 16.73 6.55 -18.01
CA LEU A 169 17.26 5.22 -18.19
C LEU A 169 16.92 4.36 -16.97
N MET A 170 16.52 3.12 -17.23
CA MET A 170 16.33 2.05 -16.26
C MET A 170 17.39 0.98 -16.51
N ASN A 171 18.47 1.02 -15.74
CA ASN A 171 19.55 0.04 -15.81
C ASN A 171 19.25 -1.19 -14.96
N THR A 172 19.40 -2.37 -15.54
CA THR A 172 19.14 -3.67 -14.91
C THR A 172 20.41 -4.51 -14.89
N SER A 173 20.66 -5.28 -13.83
CA SER A 173 21.89 -6.08 -13.77
C SER A 173 21.83 -7.39 -14.59
N LYS A 174 20.64 -7.98 -14.79
CA LYS A 174 20.47 -9.34 -15.36
C LYS A 174 19.47 -9.40 -16.52
N SER A 175 18.97 -8.26 -16.96
CA SER A 175 17.96 -8.16 -18.01
C SER A 175 18.39 -7.09 -19.01
N GLY A 176 17.55 -6.80 -20.00
CA GLY A 176 17.80 -5.67 -20.88
C GLY A 176 17.50 -4.34 -20.18
N ASP A 177 18.37 -3.36 -20.41
CA ASP A 177 18.13 -1.98 -20.03
C ASP A 177 17.01 -1.37 -20.87
N PHE A 178 16.44 -0.27 -20.41
CA PHE A 178 15.43 0.41 -21.21
C PHE A 178 15.25 1.87 -20.81
N TYR A 179 14.86 2.69 -21.77
CA TYR A 179 14.40 4.04 -21.52
C TYR A 179 12.87 4.07 -21.38
N ALA A 180 12.37 4.85 -20.43
CA ALA A 180 10.93 5.03 -20.26
C ALA A 180 10.60 6.38 -19.59
N GLU A 181 9.42 6.89 -19.88
CA GLU A 181 8.78 7.99 -19.17
C GLU A 181 7.76 7.43 -18.18
N TYR A 182 7.91 7.82 -16.92
CA TYR A 182 6.96 7.50 -15.85
C TYR A 182 6.27 8.76 -15.35
N SER A 183 5.00 8.63 -14.98
CA SER A 183 4.24 9.68 -14.31
C SER A 183 3.54 9.15 -13.07
N GLY A 184 3.52 9.94 -12.00
CA GLY A 184 2.89 9.57 -10.73
C GLY A 184 3.12 10.60 -9.64
N VAL A 185 3.03 10.16 -8.39
CA VAL A 185 3.17 11.04 -7.21
C VAL A 185 4.62 10.99 -6.71
N PRO A 186 5.31 12.13 -6.51
CA PRO A 186 6.60 12.14 -5.82
C PRO A 186 6.47 11.45 -4.45
N MET A 187 7.33 10.48 -4.15
CA MET A 187 7.26 9.70 -2.91
C MET A 187 7.35 10.61 -1.67
N GLU A 188 8.17 11.65 -1.73
CA GLU A 188 8.27 12.67 -0.67
C GLU A 188 6.91 13.35 -0.38
N ASP A 189 6.14 13.68 -1.42
CA ASP A 189 4.84 14.33 -1.28
C ASP A 189 3.76 13.35 -0.79
N LEU A 190 3.82 12.09 -1.24
CA LEU A 190 2.98 11.01 -0.71
C LEU A 190 3.20 10.81 0.79
N LEU A 191 4.46 10.75 1.24
CA LEU A 191 4.78 10.56 2.65
C LEU A 191 4.39 11.77 3.51
N LYS A 192 4.57 12.99 3.01
CA LYS A 192 4.08 14.21 3.68
C LYS A 192 2.56 14.19 3.81
N ASP A 193 1.85 13.80 2.75
CA ASP A 193 0.40 13.64 2.82
C ASP A 193 0.03 12.55 3.82
N ALA A 194 0.71 11.40 3.81
CA ALA A 194 0.54 10.32 4.77
C ALA A 194 0.91 10.71 6.22
N GLY A 195 1.45 11.91 6.44
CA GLY A 195 1.72 12.45 7.76
C GLY A 195 2.98 11.86 8.38
N ILE A 196 4.01 11.60 7.57
CA ILE A 196 5.29 11.06 8.04
C ILE A 196 5.84 11.80 9.27
N LEU A 197 6.26 11.04 10.27
CA LEU A 197 6.84 11.54 11.50
C LEU A 197 8.33 11.86 11.32
N LYS A 198 8.83 12.81 12.11
CA LYS A 198 10.26 13.18 12.11
C LYS A 198 11.20 12.05 12.58
N THR A 199 10.65 11.04 13.24
CA THR A 199 11.39 9.84 13.66
C THR A 199 11.64 8.86 12.53
N ALA A 200 10.95 9.01 11.39
CA ALA A 200 11.14 8.16 10.23
C ALA A 200 12.55 8.33 9.65
N THR A 201 13.18 7.23 9.26
CA THR A 201 14.50 7.20 8.64
C THR A 201 14.48 6.67 7.21
N GLY A 202 13.43 5.96 6.83
CA GLY A 202 13.26 5.42 5.49
C GLY A 202 11.91 4.74 5.31
N VAL A 203 11.74 4.13 4.14
CA VAL A 203 10.58 3.32 3.82
C VAL A 203 11.00 1.97 3.27
N LYS A 204 10.21 0.94 3.53
CA LYS A 204 10.29 -0.36 2.88
C LYS A 204 9.04 -0.56 2.04
N VAL A 205 9.22 -0.78 0.74
CA VAL A 205 8.13 -0.94 -0.22
C VAL A 205 8.01 -2.39 -0.62
N PHE A 206 6.81 -2.95 -0.53
CA PHE A 206 6.54 -4.35 -0.82
C PHE A 206 5.69 -4.51 -2.07
N ALA A 207 6.01 -5.55 -2.83
CA ALA A 207 5.17 -6.13 -3.86
C ALA A 207 4.39 -7.32 -3.28
N PRO A 208 3.23 -7.70 -3.86
CA PRO A 208 2.37 -8.75 -3.34
C PRO A 208 2.95 -10.17 -3.49
N ASP A 209 4.04 -10.35 -4.25
CA ASP A 209 4.81 -11.60 -4.34
C ASP A 209 5.81 -11.77 -3.18
N GLY A 210 5.84 -10.84 -2.23
CA GLY A 210 6.73 -10.85 -1.08
C GLY A 210 8.11 -10.21 -1.32
N TRP A 211 8.36 -9.69 -2.53
CA TRP A 211 9.54 -8.85 -2.76
C TRP A 211 9.42 -7.53 -1.98
N SER A 212 10.53 -7.04 -1.45
CA SER A 212 10.59 -5.72 -0.83
C SER A 212 11.92 -5.01 -1.06
N GLN A 213 11.89 -3.69 -1.06
CA GLN A 213 13.07 -2.84 -1.17
C GLN A 213 13.02 -1.72 -0.14
N TYR A 214 14.16 -1.49 0.53
CA TYR A 214 14.33 -0.37 1.44
C TYR A 214 14.89 0.87 0.72
N HIS A 215 14.38 2.04 1.11
CA HIS A 215 14.79 3.35 0.63
C HIS A 215 14.98 4.29 1.83
N PRO A 216 16.19 4.82 2.10
CA PRO A 216 16.35 5.85 3.12
C PRO A 216 15.58 7.12 2.74
N LEU A 217 15.20 7.95 3.72
CA LEU A 217 14.62 9.26 3.41
C LEU A 217 15.65 10.20 2.81
N GLU A 218 16.83 10.24 3.41
CA GLU A 218 17.93 11.13 3.04
C GLU A 218 19.00 10.39 2.23
N THR A 219 19.86 11.16 1.55
CA THR A 219 20.97 10.62 0.77
C THR A 219 21.88 9.72 1.61
N ASP A 220 22.20 8.55 1.07
CA ASP A 220 23.07 7.56 1.69
C ASP A 220 24.31 7.31 0.81
N ALA A 221 25.46 7.14 1.48
CA ALA A 221 26.75 6.90 0.81
C ALA A 221 26.83 5.51 0.16
N ASP A 222 26.02 4.55 0.59
CA ASP A 222 25.92 3.24 -0.05
C ASP A 222 25.27 3.37 -1.43
N PRO A 223 25.95 3.04 -2.54
CA PRO A 223 25.40 3.17 -3.89
C PRO A 223 24.09 2.39 -4.10
N ALA A 224 23.82 1.34 -3.32
CA ALA A 224 22.59 0.56 -3.42
C ALA A 224 21.37 1.18 -2.71
N MET A 225 21.56 2.24 -1.92
CA MET A 225 20.51 2.89 -1.13
C MET A 225 20.00 4.16 -1.81
N TYR A 226 18.81 4.09 -2.39
CA TYR A 226 18.18 5.18 -3.15
C TYR A 226 17.25 5.99 -2.25
N HIS A 227 17.53 7.28 -2.07
CA HIS A 227 16.83 8.15 -1.14
C HIS A 227 15.44 8.62 -1.63
N ILE A 228 14.55 8.98 -0.71
CA ILE A 228 13.22 9.49 -1.09
C ILE A 228 13.21 11.00 -1.30
N ASN A 229 13.85 11.77 -0.44
CA ASN A 229 13.71 13.22 -0.37
C ASN A 229 14.63 13.96 -1.36
N GLY A 230 14.11 15.00 -1.99
CA GLY A 230 14.90 15.85 -2.88
C GLY A 230 15.04 15.28 -4.29
N THR A 231 16.18 15.54 -4.93
CA THR A 231 16.39 15.30 -6.36
C THR A 231 17.60 14.44 -6.65
N TYR A 232 17.60 13.85 -7.84
CA TYR A 232 18.71 13.09 -8.42
C TYR A 232 19.39 13.88 -9.55
N PRO A 233 20.66 13.58 -9.86
CA PRO A 233 21.34 14.20 -11.00
C PRO A 233 20.65 13.86 -12.32
N GLN A 234 20.67 14.81 -13.26
CA GLN A 234 20.24 14.56 -14.63
C GLN A 234 21.26 13.66 -15.34
N ALA A 235 20.75 12.82 -16.24
CA ALA A 235 21.53 11.94 -17.09
C ALA A 235 21.46 12.41 -18.55
N ASP A 236 22.42 12.01 -19.37
CA ASP A 236 22.34 12.18 -20.81
C ASP A 236 21.66 10.98 -21.45
N TYR A 237 20.90 11.21 -22.53
CA TYR A 237 20.35 10.15 -23.36
C TYR A 237 21.50 9.50 -24.13
N GLN A 238 21.61 8.18 -24.04
CA GLN A 238 22.68 7.41 -24.65
C GLN A 238 22.06 6.43 -25.62
N TYR A 239 22.48 6.50 -26.88
CA TYR A 239 22.01 5.60 -27.93
C TYR A 239 23.19 5.04 -28.70
N ASP A 240 23.08 3.76 -29.05
CA ASP A 240 23.97 3.06 -29.98
C ASP A 240 23.22 1.92 -30.68
N SER A 241 23.44 1.74 -31.98
CA SER A 241 22.78 0.67 -32.75
C SER A 241 23.16 -0.74 -32.27
N GLN A 242 24.35 -0.94 -31.70
CA GLN A 242 24.71 -2.22 -31.11
C GLN A 242 23.86 -2.55 -29.88
N ALA A 243 23.36 -1.51 -29.20
CA ALA A 243 22.57 -1.65 -28.00
C ALA A 243 21.11 -2.01 -28.26
N GLU A 244 20.56 -1.80 -29.46
CA GLU A 244 19.14 -2.07 -29.76
C GLU A 244 18.67 -3.52 -29.53
N THR A 245 19.61 -4.46 -29.46
CA THR A 245 19.30 -5.88 -29.21
C THR A 245 19.13 -6.22 -27.72
N TRP A 246 19.53 -5.32 -26.81
CA TRP A 246 19.55 -5.56 -25.36
C TRP A 246 19.17 -4.35 -24.52
N CYS A 247 19.17 -3.13 -25.07
CA CYS A 247 18.58 -1.94 -24.49
C CYS A 247 17.34 -1.55 -25.31
N ASP A 248 16.20 -1.41 -24.64
CA ASP A 248 14.93 -1.06 -25.27
C ASP A 248 14.79 0.46 -25.43
N TYR A 249 14.86 0.91 -26.68
CA TYR A 249 14.65 2.28 -27.13
C TYR A 249 13.25 2.51 -27.74
N SER A 250 12.34 1.55 -27.64
CA SER A 250 11.04 1.58 -28.34
C SER A 250 10.03 2.57 -27.74
N ALA A 251 10.30 3.07 -26.54
CA ALA A 251 9.48 4.07 -25.87
C ALA A 251 9.24 5.30 -26.76
N ALA A 252 8.00 5.82 -26.76
CA ALA A 252 7.65 6.98 -27.58
C ALA A 252 8.45 8.21 -27.15
N SER A 253 8.77 8.31 -25.85
CA SER A 253 9.62 9.32 -25.24
C SER A 253 11.08 9.31 -25.72
N CYS A 254 11.55 8.25 -26.39
CA CYS A 254 12.88 8.20 -27.01
C CYS A 254 12.95 8.93 -28.36
N LYS A 255 11.80 9.17 -29.00
CA LYS A 255 11.76 9.74 -30.36
C LYS A 255 12.38 11.13 -30.40
N ASN A 256 13.17 11.38 -31.45
CA ASN A 256 13.83 12.66 -31.74
C ASN A 256 14.91 13.08 -30.72
N ARG A 257 15.37 12.18 -29.86
CA ARG A 257 16.51 12.43 -28.97
C ARG A 257 17.83 12.12 -29.64
N ASN A 258 18.86 12.90 -29.32
CA ASN A 258 20.22 12.67 -29.81
C ASN A 258 21.09 12.05 -28.70
N THR A 259 21.99 11.15 -29.07
CA THR A 259 22.97 10.60 -28.12
C THR A 259 23.84 11.73 -27.55
N GLY A 260 24.04 11.75 -26.23
CA GLY A 260 24.71 12.81 -25.48
C GLY A 260 23.83 14.04 -25.15
N GLU A 261 22.54 14.03 -25.52
CA GLU A 261 21.61 15.09 -25.13
C GLU A 261 21.17 14.92 -23.68
N THR A 262 21.29 15.97 -22.86
CA THR A 262 20.81 15.93 -21.47
C THR A 262 19.31 15.71 -21.38
N ILE A 263 18.91 14.72 -20.58
CA ILE A 263 17.52 14.45 -20.23
C ILE A 263 17.07 15.47 -19.18
N ALA A 264 16.57 16.60 -19.66
CA ALA A 264 16.05 17.65 -18.80
C ALA A 264 14.68 17.26 -18.23
N VAL A 265 14.58 17.14 -16.91
CA VAL A 265 13.33 16.95 -16.17
C VAL A 265 13.03 18.21 -15.35
N GLN A 266 11.85 18.79 -15.59
CA GLN A 266 11.41 19.99 -14.87
C GLN A 266 11.32 19.69 -13.37
N SER A 267 11.90 20.57 -12.54
CA SER A 267 12.00 20.40 -11.08
C SER A 267 12.86 19.23 -10.60
N GLY A 268 13.72 18.69 -11.49
CA GLY A 268 14.66 17.62 -11.19
C GLY A 268 14.02 16.24 -11.17
N LEU A 269 14.86 15.21 -11.31
CA LEU A 269 14.48 13.81 -11.19
C LEU A 269 14.20 13.45 -9.72
N LYS A 270 13.14 12.69 -9.44
CA LYS A 270 12.72 12.36 -8.07
C LYS A 270 12.43 10.88 -7.90
N SER A 271 12.38 10.42 -6.63
CA SER A 271 11.73 9.16 -6.30
C SER A 271 10.22 9.29 -6.50
N LEU A 272 9.62 8.37 -7.23
CA LEU A 272 8.24 8.48 -7.73
C LEU A 272 7.46 7.19 -7.45
N LEU A 273 6.23 7.30 -6.95
CA LEU A 273 5.24 6.23 -7.07
C LEU A 273 4.53 6.41 -8.41
N ALA A 274 5.03 5.73 -9.43
CA ALA A 274 4.50 5.80 -10.78
C ALA A 274 3.13 5.09 -10.88
N ILE A 275 2.22 5.72 -11.60
CA ILE A 275 0.87 5.22 -11.94
C ILE A 275 0.78 4.95 -13.45
N LYS A 276 1.60 5.65 -14.25
CA LYS A 276 1.62 5.60 -15.70
C LYS A 276 3.02 5.40 -16.25
N ARG A 277 3.11 4.73 -17.40
CA ARG A 277 4.29 4.60 -18.26
C ARG A 277 3.90 5.01 -19.68
N GLU A 278 4.68 5.89 -20.30
CA GLU A 278 4.40 6.44 -21.64
C GLU A 278 2.97 7.00 -21.77
N GLY A 279 2.47 7.65 -20.71
CA GLY A 279 1.11 8.22 -20.65
C GLY A 279 -0.03 7.21 -20.42
N GLY A 280 0.22 5.90 -20.57
CA GLY A 280 -0.73 4.82 -20.29
C GLY A 280 -0.62 4.33 -18.85
N TYR A 281 -1.71 3.77 -18.29
CA TYR A 281 -1.64 3.12 -16.98
C TYR A 281 -0.70 1.92 -17.00
N LEU A 282 0.03 1.71 -15.90
CA LEU A 282 0.89 0.54 -15.74
C LEU A 282 0.06 -0.74 -15.84
N THR A 283 0.55 -1.72 -16.59
CA THR A 283 -0.08 -3.04 -16.69
C THR A 283 -0.10 -3.69 -15.30
N PRO A 284 -1.29 -4.01 -14.75
CA PRO A 284 -1.39 -4.62 -13.42
C PRO A 284 -0.53 -5.87 -13.28
N GLY A 285 0.05 -6.04 -12.11
CA GLY A 285 0.80 -7.23 -11.78
C GLY A 285 -0.08 -8.48 -11.76
N ILE A 286 0.45 -9.60 -12.24
CA ILE A 286 -0.16 -10.92 -12.11
C ILE A 286 0.88 -11.92 -11.62
N LEU A 287 0.41 -13.00 -11.01
CA LEU A 287 1.23 -14.15 -10.68
C LEU A 287 1.14 -15.16 -11.81
N THR A 288 2.26 -15.42 -12.48
CA THR A 288 2.32 -16.38 -13.59
C THR A 288 2.19 -17.83 -13.09
N SER A 289 2.00 -18.78 -14.01
CA SER A 289 1.97 -20.21 -13.69
C SER A 289 3.25 -20.72 -13.01
N ASP A 290 4.36 -20.01 -13.19
CA ASP A 290 5.66 -20.32 -12.61
C ASP A 290 5.87 -19.63 -11.25
N ASN A 291 4.80 -19.07 -10.66
CA ASN A 291 4.81 -18.35 -9.41
C ASN A 291 5.75 -17.12 -9.42
N LYS A 292 5.83 -16.43 -10.56
CA LYS A 292 6.61 -15.20 -10.74
C LYS A 292 5.71 -14.01 -11.02
N LEU A 293 6.06 -12.86 -10.45
CA LEU A 293 5.43 -11.58 -10.77
C LEU A 293 5.71 -11.18 -12.22
N ASP A 294 4.64 -11.00 -12.97
CA ASP A 294 4.65 -10.32 -14.27
C ASP A 294 3.80 -9.04 -14.20
N GLY A 295 4.05 -8.06 -15.05
CA GLY A 295 3.46 -6.72 -14.95
C GLY A 295 4.14 -5.79 -13.94
N GLU A 296 3.81 -4.51 -13.96
CA GLU A 296 4.48 -3.50 -13.13
C GLU A 296 3.55 -2.57 -12.36
N GLY A 297 2.25 -2.64 -12.61
CA GLY A 297 1.20 -1.83 -11.99
C GLY A 297 0.46 -2.55 -10.86
N PRO A 298 -0.51 -1.90 -10.21
CA PRO A 298 -1.03 -0.57 -10.55
C PRO A 298 -0.03 0.55 -10.22
N TYR A 299 0.94 0.27 -9.33
CA TYR A 299 1.97 1.21 -8.93
C TYR A 299 3.37 0.62 -9.03
N ARG A 300 4.34 1.45 -9.39
CA ARG A 300 5.77 1.10 -9.39
C ARG A 300 6.56 2.19 -8.71
N VAL A 301 7.46 1.83 -7.80
CA VAL A 301 8.48 2.78 -7.32
C VAL A 301 9.50 2.99 -8.42
N ILE A 302 9.79 4.24 -8.75
CA ILE A 302 10.82 4.62 -9.70
C ILE A 302 11.85 5.47 -8.97
N VAL A 303 13.10 5.01 -8.98
CA VAL A 303 14.26 5.77 -8.50
C VAL A 303 15.21 6.04 -9.67
N PRO A 304 15.62 7.30 -9.91
CA PRO A 304 16.66 7.63 -10.87
C PRO A 304 18.04 7.12 -10.43
N GLN A 305 18.99 7.07 -11.38
CA GLN A 305 20.39 6.79 -11.05
C GLN A 305 20.96 7.89 -10.13
N LYS A 306 21.68 7.49 -9.09
CA LYS A 306 22.50 8.38 -8.27
C LYS A 306 23.80 8.77 -8.97
N SER A 307 24.34 7.84 -9.76
CA SER A 307 25.54 8.04 -10.58
C SER A 307 25.21 7.74 -12.04
N PRO A 308 24.81 8.75 -12.84
CA PRO A 308 24.42 8.56 -14.23
C PRO A 308 25.47 7.80 -15.04
N SER A 309 25.01 6.80 -15.80
CA SER A 309 25.83 5.98 -16.68
C SER A 309 25.09 5.72 -18.00
N PRO A 310 25.78 5.28 -19.07
CA PRO A 310 25.08 4.72 -20.22
C PRO A 310 24.40 3.38 -19.88
N PRO A 311 23.55 2.85 -20.77
CA PRO A 311 23.09 1.47 -20.73
C PRO A 311 24.27 0.49 -20.72
N ASP A 312 24.12 -0.67 -20.10
CA ASP A 312 25.07 -1.77 -20.15
C ASP A 312 24.41 -3.10 -20.48
N GLN A 313 25.23 -4.01 -21.01
CA GLN A 313 24.77 -5.37 -21.29
C GLN A 313 24.46 -6.11 -19.98
N ALA A 314 23.51 -7.06 -20.03
CA ALA A 314 23.20 -7.90 -18.88
C ALA A 314 24.42 -8.70 -18.39
N SER A 315 24.61 -8.82 -17.08
CA SER A 315 25.73 -9.56 -16.45
C SER A 315 25.81 -11.04 -16.83
N ASN A 316 24.67 -11.64 -17.23
CA ASN A 316 24.54 -13.03 -17.64
C ASN A 316 24.58 -13.23 -19.16
N SER A 317 24.82 -12.17 -19.95
CA SER A 317 24.97 -12.30 -21.39
C SER A 317 26.26 -13.04 -21.74
N GLU A 318 26.17 -13.99 -22.68
CA GLU A 318 27.32 -14.69 -23.23
C GLU A 318 28.27 -13.76 -24.02
N ASN A 319 27.76 -12.62 -24.50
CA ASN A 319 28.51 -11.66 -25.29
C ASN A 319 28.66 -10.31 -24.56
N GLN A 320 29.83 -10.11 -23.97
CA GLN A 320 30.23 -8.83 -23.37
C GLN A 320 31.09 -7.98 -24.32
N ASN A 321 31.40 -8.44 -25.54
CA ASN A 321 32.19 -7.67 -26.51
C ASN A 321 31.29 -6.66 -27.26
N VAL A 322 30.72 -5.74 -26.50
CA VAL A 322 29.85 -4.66 -26.96
C VAL A 322 30.37 -3.31 -26.48
N LYS A 323 29.87 -2.20 -27.04
CA LYS A 323 30.27 -0.84 -26.68
C LYS A 323 30.19 -0.57 -25.18
N TRP A 324 29.12 -1.05 -24.55
CA TRP A 324 28.88 -0.92 -23.13
C TRP A 324 28.70 -2.32 -22.51
N PRO A 325 29.80 -3.01 -22.17
CA PRO A 325 29.73 -4.27 -21.45
C PRO A 325 29.15 -4.07 -20.05
N TYR A 326 28.68 -5.15 -19.42
CA TYR A 326 28.24 -5.12 -18.03
C TYR A 326 29.33 -4.50 -17.13
N ASN A 327 28.93 -3.55 -16.29
CA ASN A 327 29.84 -2.93 -15.33
C ASN A 327 29.20 -2.89 -13.95
N GLU A 328 29.69 -3.73 -13.04
CA GLU A 328 29.19 -3.81 -11.65
C GLU A 328 29.30 -2.49 -10.87
N ALA A 329 30.22 -1.60 -11.25
CA ALA A 329 30.38 -0.30 -10.60
C ALA A 329 29.38 0.77 -11.10
N TRP A 330 28.63 0.48 -12.17
CA TRP A 330 27.58 1.38 -12.67
C TRP A 330 26.28 1.22 -11.89
N ASP A 331 25.42 2.23 -11.99
CA ASP A 331 24.22 2.35 -11.19
C ASP A 331 23.04 1.61 -11.85
N HIS A 332 22.69 0.44 -11.31
CA HIS A 332 21.55 -0.37 -11.77
C HIS A 332 20.26 -0.06 -11.01
N ASN A 333 19.75 1.17 -11.17
CA ASN A 333 18.57 1.70 -10.49
C ASN A 333 17.30 0.86 -10.61
N ALA A 334 17.09 0.14 -11.73
CA ALA A 334 15.86 -0.61 -11.96
C ALA A 334 15.64 -1.73 -10.95
N GLY A 335 16.72 -2.29 -10.37
CA GLY A 335 16.64 -3.30 -9.32
C GLY A 335 16.03 -2.79 -8.01
N ALA A 336 16.13 -1.48 -7.76
CA ALA A 336 15.53 -0.83 -6.59
C ALA A 336 14.10 -0.30 -6.88
N CYS A 337 13.57 -0.51 -8.08
CA CYS A 337 12.27 -0.01 -8.50
C CYS A 337 11.18 -1.07 -8.30
N THR A 338 10.64 -1.20 -7.07
CA THR A 338 9.60 -2.17 -6.72
C THR A 338 8.41 -2.10 -7.66
N ARG A 339 8.19 -3.16 -8.45
CA ARG A 339 7.04 -3.36 -9.35
C ARG A 339 5.82 -3.78 -8.55
N THR A 340 4.62 -3.39 -9.02
CA THR A 340 3.36 -3.85 -8.41
C THR A 340 3.32 -3.53 -6.92
N ALA A 341 3.75 -2.33 -6.54
CA ALA A 341 3.82 -1.93 -5.14
C ALA A 341 2.41 -1.80 -4.54
N THR A 342 2.17 -2.46 -3.41
CA THR A 342 0.88 -2.41 -2.68
C THR A 342 1.02 -1.92 -1.24
N ILE A 343 2.22 -1.94 -0.68
CA ILE A 343 2.48 -1.56 0.72
C ILE A 343 3.76 -0.71 0.81
N ILE A 344 3.69 0.39 1.57
CA ILE A 344 4.82 1.24 1.95
C ILE A 344 4.87 1.30 3.47
N LYS A 345 5.84 0.62 4.08
CA LYS A 345 6.13 0.72 5.52
C LYS A 345 7.10 1.86 5.76
N VAL A 346 6.73 2.82 6.59
CA VAL A 346 7.58 3.92 7.06
C VAL A 346 8.27 3.47 8.34
N GLU A 347 9.59 3.38 8.30
CA GLU A 347 10.42 2.81 9.36
C GLU A 347 11.22 3.90 10.11
N PRO A 348 11.57 3.69 11.38
CA PRO A 348 11.13 2.59 12.26
C PRO A 348 9.67 2.77 12.73
N LEU A 349 8.99 1.68 13.10
CA LEU A 349 7.65 1.78 13.68
C LEU A 349 7.65 2.67 14.94
N PRO A 350 6.59 3.46 15.21
CA PRO A 350 6.46 4.21 16.45
C PRO A 350 6.55 3.31 17.68
N GLU A 351 7.10 3.83 18.77
CA GLU A 351 7.21 3.09 20.04
C GLU A 351 5.83 2.60 20.51
N GLY A 352 5.78 1.35 20.99
CA GLY A 352 4.53 0.72 21.42
C GLY A 352 3.60 0.30 20.29
N THR A 353 4.06 0.36 19.03
CA THR A 353 3.31 -0.15 17.88
C THR A 353 3.93 -1.40 17.25
N THR A 354 3.12 -2.12 16.47
CA THR A 354 3.48 -3.31 15.69
C THR A 354 2.89 -3.23 14.28
N ASP A 355 3.33 -4.10 13.38
CA ASP A 355 2.87 -4.17 12.01
C ASP A 355 1.33 -4.36 11.89
N ILE A 356 0.76 -3.85 10.80
CA ILE A 356 -0.63 -4.08 10.40
C ILE A 356 -0.81 -5.52 9.89
N ASP A 357 -2.05 -6.00 9.85
CA ASP A 357 -2.36 -7.19 9.06
C ASP A 357 -2.30 -6.84 7.56
N ILE A 358 -1.23 -7.25 6.90
CA ILE A 358 -0.96 -6.93 5.49
C ILE A 358 -1.58 -7.95 4.51
N LEU A 359 -2.22 -9.03 4.99
CA LEU A 359 -2.75 -10.06 4.07
C LEU A 359 -3.81 -9.50 3.13
N GLU A 360 -4.63 -8.56 3.60
CA GLU A 360 -5.63 -7.90 2.78
C GLU A 360 -5.01 -6.90 1.78
N ALA A 361 -3.77 -6.45 2.02
CA ALA A 361 -3.04 -5.47 1.22
C ALA A 361 -2.11 -6.09 0.15
N GLY A 362 -2.21 -7.41 -0.09
CA GLY A 362 -1.49 -8.11 -1.15
C GLY A 362 -2.17 -7.96 -2.52
N TRP A 363 -2.47 -9.08 -3.17
CA TRP A 363 -3.08 -9.12 -4.53
C TRP A 363 -4.43 -8.40 -4.62
N ASN A 364 -5.24 -8.38 -3.55
CA ASN A 364 -6.50 -7.63 -3.55
C ASN A 364 -6.30 -6.13 -3.79
N TYR A 365 -5.17 -5.56 -3.36
CA TYR A 365 -4.87 -4.14 -3.57
C TYR A 365 -4.38 -3.86 -5.00
N VAL A 366 -3.83 -4.87 -5.69
CA VAL A 366 -3.62 -4.79 -7.14
C VAL A 366 -4.96 -4.65 -7.84
N ASP A 367 -5.91 -5.54 -7.57
CA ASP A 367 -7.24 -5.55 -8.21
C ASP A 367 -8.06 -4.29 -7.89
N GLN A 368 -7.95 -3.78 -6.66
CA GLN A 368 -8.64 -2.57 -6.21
C GLN A 368 -7.92 -1.27 -6.54
N GLU A 369 -6.74 -1.35 -7.16
CA GLU A 369 -5.86 -0.21 -7.44
C GLU A 369 -5.62 0.65 -6.18
N LYS A 370 -5.23 0.00 -5.08
CA LYS A 370 -4.95 0.64 -3.78
C LYS A 370 -3.51 0.43 -3.34
N ILE A 371 -3.02 1.33 -2.50
CA ILE A 371 -1.74 1.19 -1.81
C ILE A 371 -1.91 1.64 -0.36
N ILE A 372 -1.27 0.93 0.58
CA ILE A 372 -1.26 1.31 1.99
C ILE A 372 0.09 1.92 2.37
N VAL A 373 0.06 3.04 3.08
CA VAL A 373 1.23 3.65 3.74
C VAL A 373 1.02 3.50 5.24
N TYR A 374 1.95 2.89 5.97
CA TYR A 374 1.81 2.67 7.41
C TYR A 374 3.13 2.77 8.17
N GLY A 375 3.09 2.88 9.49
CA GLY A 375 4.29 2.89 10.33
C GLY A 375 4.52 4.23 11.00
N ALA A 376 5.69 4.85 10.79
CA ALA A 376 6.06 6.14 11.36
C ALA A 376 5.28 7.32 10.74
N ILE A 377 3.96 7.29 10.87
CA ILE A 377 3.05 8.32 10.36
C ILE A 377 2.11 8.80 11.47
N ASP A 378 1.52 9.97 11.27
CA ASP A 378 0.63 10.62 12.23
C ASP A 378 -0.75 9.93 12.30
N ASP A 379 -1.06 9.35 13.47
CA ASP A 379 -2.32 8.69 13.81
C ASP A 379 -3.51 9.66 13.96
N THR A 380 -3.26 10.98 14.04
CA THR A 380 -4.35 11.97 14.13
C THR A 380 -5.11 12.12 12.80
N ARG A 381 -4.47 11.76 11.69
CA ARG A 381 -5.08 11.72 10.36
C ARG A 381 -5.67 10.33 10.13
N ARG A 382 -6.77 10.05 10.84
CA ARG A 382 -7.49 8.77 10.79
C ARG A 382 -7.94 8.46 9.38
N ASP A 383 -7.61 7.25 8.90
CA ASP A 383 -7.89 6.68 7.57
C ASP A 383 -8.93 7.39 6.71
N GLY A 384 -8.63 7.67 5.44
CA GLY A 384 -9.60 8.28 4.54
C GLY A 384 -9.89 9.76 4.80
N GLY A 385 -11.05 10.23 4.33
CA GLY A 385 -11.37 11.65 4.29
C GLY A 385 -10.70 12.43 3.16
N TYR A 386 -10.95 13.73 3.11
CA TYR A 386 -10.61 14.60 1.99
C TYR A 386 -10.30 16.02 2.48
N LEU A 387 -9.31 16.66 1.86
CA LEU A 387 -9.12 18.10 1.98
C LEU A 387 -10.20 18.81 1.15
N ALA A 388 -11.22 19.34 1.82
CA ALA A 388 -12.20 20.21 1.19
C ALA A 388 -11.62 21.58 0.83
N ASP A 389 -10.56 21.97 1.55
CA ASP A 389 -9.70 23.10 1.28
C ASP A 389 -8.28 22.85 1.79
N SER A 390 -7.32 23.76 1.51
CA SER A 390 -5.90 23.59 1.87
C SER A 390 -5.64 23.28 3.36
N ASP A 391 -6.51 23.75 4.25
CA ASP A 391 -6.40 23.62 5.70
C ASP A 391 -7.68 23.06 6.34
N LEU A 392 -8.59 22.47 5.56
CA LEU A 392 -9.82 21.86 6.07
C LEU A 392 -9.98 20.42 5.60
N TRP A 393 -9.86 19.48 6.53
CA TRP A 393 -10.12 18.07 6.29
C TRP A 393 -11.53 17.68 6.74
N ILE A 394 -12.21 16.85 5.95
CA ILE A 394 -13.53 16.30 6.23
C ILE A 394 -13.57 14.80 5.92
N ARG A 395 -14.40 14.04 6.64
CA ARG A 395 -14.64 12.61 6.37
C ARG A 395 -16.08 12.27 6.70
N ALA A 396 -16.62 11.28 5.99
CA ALA A 396 -17.89 10.64 6.33
C ALA A 396 -17.74 9.11 6.24
N VAL A 397 -18.29 8.40 7.22
CA VAL A 397 -18.27 6.93 7.31
C VAL A 397 -19.71 6.44 7.36
N ILE A 398 -20.13 5.67 6.36
CA ILE A 398 -21.50 5.18 6.20
C ILE A 398 -21.62 3.83 6.89
N HIS A 399 -22.64 3.68 7.75
CA HIS A 399 -22.93 2.45 8.47
C HIS A 399 -23.83 1.57 7.59
N THR A 400 -23.25 0.70 6.78
CA THR A 400 -24.02 -0.21 5.92
C THR A 400 -24.42 -1.46 6.68
N GLU A 401 -25.59 -2.04 6.37
CA GLU A 401 -26.02 -3.31 6.95
C GLU A 401 -25.21 -4.50 6.43
N GLU A 402 -24.76 -4.43 5.18
CA GLU A 402 -24.20 -5.55 4.42
C GLU A 402 -22.67 -5.63 4.44
N LYS A 403 -21.97 -4.50 4.59
CA LYS A 403 -20.50 -4.40 4.55
C LYS A 403 -19.91 -3.76 5.81
N GLY A 404 -20.74 -3.45 6.80
CA GLY A 404 -20.33 -2.68 7.97
C GLY A 404 -20.00 -1.23 7.62
N TYR A 405 -18.99 -0.67 8.26
CA TYR A 405 -18.59 0.73 8.08
C TYR A 405 -17.77 0.91 6.81
N ILE A 406 -18.21 1.78 5.90
CA ILE A 406 -17.45 2.14 4.69
C ILE A 406 -17.14 3.62 4.65
N ASP A 407 -16.00 4.00 4.08
CA ASP A 407 -15.70 5.40 3.81
C ASP A 407 -16.54 5.93 2.65
N ALA A 408 -17.18 7.07 2.85
CA ALA A 408 -17.89 7.76 1.80
C ALA A 408 -16.93 8.53 0.89
N VAL A 409 -17.29 8.66 -0.38
CA VAL A 409 -16.50 9.38 -1.38
C VAL A 409 -16.96 10.83 -1.44
N TRP A 410 -16.02 11.78 -1.27
CA TRP A 410 -16.30 13.21 -1.38
C TRP A 410 -16.31 13.67 -2.83
N LYS A 411 -17.27 14.51 -3.19
CA LYS A 411 -17.33 15.22 -4.46
C LYS A 411 -17.57 16.70 -4.20
N LYS A 412 -16.56 17.53 -4.46
CA LYS A 412 -16.71 18.98 -4.44
C LYS A 412 -17.68 19.40 -5.55
N GLY A 413 -18.72 20.14 -5.18
CA GLY A 413 -19.69 20.69 -6.12
C GLY A 413 -19.29 22.07 -6.63
N GLY A 414 -18.77 22.92 -5.74
CA GLY A 414 -18.29 24.24 -6.12
C GLY A 414 -17.76 25.04 -4.94
N SER A 415 -17.25 26.22 -5.24
CA SER A 415 -16.83 27.20 -4.24
C SER A 415 -17.01 28.61 -4.78
N ASP A 416 -17.35 29.56 -3.91
CA ASP A 416 -17.54 30.96 -4.26
C ASP A 416 -17.20 31.88 -3.09
N THR A 417 -17.02 33.18 -3.37
CA THR A 417 -16.76 34.21 -2.37
C THR A 417 -17.83 35.28 -2.48
N THR A 418 -18.51 35.54 -1.37
CA THR A 418 -19.53 36.59 -1.29
C THR A 418 -18.91 37.98 -1.42
N GLU A 419 -19.71 39.00 -1.78
CA GLU A 419 -19.28 40.41 -1.78
C GLU A 419 -18.76 40.88 -0.42
N ALA A 420 -19.27 40.25 0.65
CA ALA A 420 -18.84 40.50 2.03
C ALA A 420 -17.46 39.93 2.37
N GLY A 421 -16.87 39.10 1.50
CA GLY A 421 -15.58 38.45 1.70
C GLY A 421 -15.66 37.07 2.37
N ASP A 422 -16.86 36.59 2.69
CA ASP A 422 -17.05 35.22 3.20
C ASP A 422 -16.87 34.21 2.05
N ARG A 423 -16.15 33.12 2.29
CA ARG A 423 -15.92 32.07 1.29
C ARG A 423 -16.76 30.85 1.61
N VAL A 424 -17.38 30.28 0.59
CA VAL A 424 -18.28 29.13 0.71
C VAL A 424 -17.79 28.01 -0.17
N ILE A 425 -17.76 26.79 0.36
CA ILE A 425 -17.52 25.56 -0.40
C ILE A 425 -18.72 24.65 -0.19
N TRP A 426 -19.15 23.93 -1.23
CA TRP A 426 -20.18 22.92 -1.09
C TRP A 426 -19.85 21.67 -1.92
N GLY A 427 -20.47 20.56 -1.55
CA GLY A 427 -20.34 19.28 -2.22
C GLY A 427 -21.16 18.21 -1.50
N HIS A 428 -20.84 16.94 -1.76
CA HIS A 428 -21.53 15.83 -1.12
C HIS A 428 -20.64 14.61 -0.96
N PHE A 429 -21.01 13.77 -0.02
CA PHE A 429 -20.53 12.41 0.14
C PHE A 429 -21.53 11.40 -0.42
N TYR A 430 -21.02 10.32 -0.99
CA TYR A 430 -21.80 9.21 -1.52
C TYR A 430 -21.07 7.88 -1.28
N ALA A 431 -21.81 6.78 -1.16
CA ALA A 431 -21.21 5.45 -1.13
C ALA A 431 -20.62 5.07 -2.50
N SER A 432 -19.43 4.47 -2.54
CA SER A 432 -18.84 4.02 -3.80
C SER A 432 -19.66 2.86 -4.40
N PRO A 433 -19.94 2.85 -5.72
CA PRO A 433 -20.54 1.70 -6.40
C PRO A 433 -19.67 0.43 -6.27
N ASP A 434 -18.36 0.57 -6.03
CA ASP A 434 -17.44 -0.55 -5.82
C ASP A 434 -17.58 -1.16 -4.42
N ALA A 435 -18.09 -0.39 -3.45
CA ALA A 435 -18.30 -0.84 -2.08
C ALA A 435 -19.69 -1.45 -1.87
N VAL A 436 -20.72 -0.86 -2.48
CA VAL A 436 -22.13 -1.25 -2.35
C VAL A 436 -22.88 -1.02 -3.67
N ASN A 437 -23.82 -1.91 -4.01
CA ASN A 437 -24.49 -1.91 -5.32
C ASN A 437 -25.40 -0.68 -5.56
N TRP A 438 -25.80 0.01 -4.50
CA TRP A 438 -26.65 1.21 -4.53
C TRP A 438 -25.84 2.52 -4.49
N GLY A 439 -24.51 2.42 -4.31
CA GLY A 439 -23.62 3.56 -4.23
C GLY A 439 -23.55 4.32 -5.55
N SER A 440 -23.68 5.64 -5.52
CA SER A 440 -23.64 6.46 -6.74
C SER A 440 -23.37 7.93 -6.45
N SER A 441 -22.46 8.54 -7.21
CA SER A 441 -22.20 9.99 -7.11
C SER A 441 -23.39 10.87 -7.51
N GLN A 442 -24.41 10.29 -8.16
CA GLN A 442 -25.67 10.95 -8.55
C GLN A 442 -26.78 10.74 -7.52
N ASN A 443 -26.57 9.87 -6.52
CA ASN A 443 -27.49 9.64 -5.41
C ASN A 443 -26.74 9.85 -4.08
N PRO A 444 -26.51 11.11 -3.69
CA PRO A 444 -25.69 11.44 -2.52
C PRO A 444 -26.33 10.94 -1.22
N ASP A 445 -25.48 10.60 -0.26
CA ASP A 445 -25.91 10.18 1.08
C ASP A 445 -25.91 11.34 2.08
N LEU A 446 -25.03 12.32 1.85
CA LEU A 446 -24.79 13.45 2.74
C LEU A 446 -24.31 14.68 1.95
N PHE A 447 -24.99 15.81 2.07
CA PHE A 447 -24.49 17.08 1.52
C PHE A 447 -23.64 17.82 2.54
N VAL A 448 -22.67 18.59 2.07
CA VAL A 448 -21.80 19.40 2.92
C VAL A 448 -21.77 20.84 2.43
N LYS A 449 -21.95 21.78 3.36
CA LYS A 449 -21.75 23.22 3.14
C LYS A 449 -20.75 23.75 4.15
N ILE A 450 -19.72 24.40 3.64
CA ILE A 450 -18.59 24.92 4.41
C ILE A 450 -18.62 26.43 4.26
N TRP A 451 -18.60 27.13 5.38
CA TRP A 451 -18.61 28.59 5.42
C TRP A 451 -17.40 29.09 6.18
N PHE A 452 -16.50 29.77 5.48
CA PHE A 452 -15.39 30.52 6.07
C PHE A 452 -15.83 31.97 6.15
N ASP A 453 -16.21 32.42 7.34
CA ASP A 453 -16.58 33.82 7.51
C ASP A 453 -15.35 34.71 7.65
N ARG A 454 -15.52 35.98 7.26
CA ARG A 454 -14.49 37.02 7.36
C ARG A 454 -14.04 37.32 8.79
N SER A 455 -14.78 36.87 9.81
CA SER A 455 -14.39 37.02 11.21
C SER A 455 -13.38 35.95 11.66
N GLY A 456 -13.10 34.97 10.80
CA GLY A 456 -12.19 33.85 11.09
C GLY A 456 -12.88 32.63 11.69
N ARG A 457 -14.22 32.59 11.71
CA ARG A 457 -14.97 31.39 12.08
C ARG A 457 -15.24 30.54 10.85
N THR A 458 -15.11 29.24 11.02
CA THR A 458 -15.37 28.23 10.00
C THR A 458 -16.50 27.31 10.47
N ASP A 459 -17.53 27.17 9.65
CA ASP A 459 -18.65 26.26 9.88
C ASP A 459 -18.67 25.15 8.84
N VAL A 460 -18.59 23.90 9.30
CA VAL A 460 -18.75 22.71 8.47
C VAL A 460 -20.12 22.09 8.77
N ASN A 461 -21.00 22.15 7.79
CA ASN A 461 -22.40 21.76 7.93
C ASN A 461 -22.67 20.50 7.10
N PHE A 462 -23.11 19.43 7.76
CA PHE A 462 -23.45 18.16 7.13
C PHE A 462 -24.97 17.96 7.15
N PHE A 463 -25.54 17.60 5.99
CA PHE A 463 -26.98 17.41 5.78
C PHE A 463 -27.27 16.00 5.26
N HIS A 464 -27.90 15.17 6.09
CA HIS A 464 -28.17 13.77 5.82
C HIS A 464 -29.39 13.59 4.92
N VAL A 465 -29.21 12.85 3.83
CA VAL A 465 -30.25 12.60 2.82
C VAL A 465 -30.47 11.11 2.54
N SER A 466 -29.72 10.22 3.22
CA SER A 466 -29.82 8.76 3.05
C SER A 466 -30.67 8.07 4.13
N VAL A 467 -30.57 6.74 4.20
CA VAL A 467 -31.11 5.87 5.27
C VAL A 467 -30.07 5.51 6.33
N PRO A 468 -28.88 4.96 6.00
CA PRO A 468 -27.89 4.54 6.99
C PRO A 468 -27.41 5.68 7.88
N ASN A 469 -26.99 5.37 9.10
CA ASN A 469 -26.30 6.33 9.96
C ASN A 469 -24.95 6.68 9.35
N ILE A 470 -24.52 7.93 9.49
CA ILE A 470 -23.28 8.42 8.91
C ILE A 470 -22.49 9.17 9.97
N ASP A 471 -21.33 8.63 10.35
CA ASP A 471 -20.40 9.37 11.19
C ASP A 471 -19.68 10.42 10.34
N VAL A 472 -19.65 11.65 10.82
CA VAL A 472 -19.01 12.79 10.13
C VAL A 472 -17.91 13.36 10.99
N TYR A 473 -16.83 13.76 10.32
CA TYR A 473 -15.63 14.29 10.96
C TYR A 473 -15.15 15.53 10.23
N SER A 474 -14.57 16.47 10.97
CA SER A 474 -13.75 17.52 10.36
C SER A 474 -12.62 17.98 11.27
N VAL A 475 -11.58 18.59 10.67
CA VAL A 475 -10.45 19.21 11.38
C VAL A 475 -10.12 20.54 10.70
N TYR A 476 -10.04 21.61 11.50
CA TYR A 476 -9.66 22.94 11.03
C TYR A 476 -8.95 23.76 12.13
N PRO A 477 -7.73 24.29 11.89
CA PRO A 477 -6.90 24.10 10.70
C PRO A 477 -6.26 22.69 10.70
N TYR A 478 -6.32 22.02 9.56
CA TYR A 478 -5.69 20.72 9.34
C TYR A 478 -4.16 20.84 9.28
N GLY A 479 -3.46 19.80 9.76
CA GLY A 479 -2.00 19.82 9.90
C GLY A 479 -1.50 20.52 11.17
N THR A 480 -2.40 20.78 12.13
CA THR A 480 -2.07 21.27 13.47
C THR A 480 -2.54 20.26 14.52
N GLU A 481 -2.21 20.48 15.80
CA GLU A 481 -2.69 19.67 16.93
C GLU A 481 -4.20 19.82 17.22
N THR A 482 -4.97 20.37 16.29
CA THR A 482 -6.42 20.55 16.46
C THR A 482 -7.14 19.21 16.40
N ALA A 483 -7.83 18.86 17.49
CA ALA A 483 -8.64 17.64 17.54
C ALA A 483 -9.79 17.68 16.51
N ALA A 484 -10.08 16.52 15.91
CA ALA A 484 -11.23 16.36 15.04
C ALA A 484 -12.53 16.56 15.81
N GLN A 485 -13.46 17.34 15.26
CA GLN A 485 -14.86 17.29 15.69
C GLN A 485 -15.51 16.08 15.03
N LYS A 486 -16.40 15.42 15.78
CA LYS A 486 -17.15 14.24 15.36
C LYS A 486 -18.63 14.46 15.65
N GLY A 487 -19.48 14.01 14.74
CA GLY A 487 -20.90 13.79 15.00
C GLY A 487 -21.42 12.58 14.21
N THR A 488 -22.68 12.21 14.45
CA THR A 488 -23.36 11.16 13.69
C THR A 488 -24.66 11.74 13.14
N ALA A 489 -24.78 11.76 11.82
CA ALA A 489 -25.97 12.19 11.12
C ALA A 489 -26.89 10.97 10.90
N THR A 490 -28.15 11.12 11.30
CA THR A 490 -29.15 10.05 11.30
C THR A 490 -30.47 10.54 10.70
N LEU A 491 -31.44 9.64 10.51
CA LEU A 491 -32.79 10.02 10.08
C LEU A 491 -33.50 10.96 11.06
N GLU A 492 -33.19 10.84 12.35
CA GLU A 492 -33.76 11.69 13.42
C GLU A 492 -32.96 12.97 13.61
N ASN A 493 -31.65 12.93 13.36
CA ASN A 493 -30.75 14.08 13.44
C ASN A 493 -30.04 14.29 12.10
N ARG A 494 -30.75 14.92 11.15
CA ARG A 494 -30.27 15.09 9.78
C ARG A 494 -29.24 16.22 9.61
N TYR A 495 -28.93 16.95 10.67
CA TYR A 495 -28.03 18.09 10.59
C TYR A 495 -26.96 18.01 11.67
N VAL A 496 -25.70 18.01 11.24
CA VAL A 496 -24.53 18.08 12.13
C VAL A 496 -23.72 19.31 11.75
N ARG A 497 -23.34 20.10 12.75
CA ARG A 497 -22.50 21.29 12.58
C ARG A 497 -21.23 21.14 13.40
N HIS A 498 -20.09 21.36 12.75
CA HIS A 498 -18.81 21.56 13.40
C HIS A 498 -18.40 23.03 13.24
N GLU A 499 -18.11 23.71 14.35
CA GLU A 499 -17.75 25.14 14.38
C GLU A 499 -16.33 25.31 14.89
N TYR A 500 -15.51 26.09 14.17
CA TYR A 500 -14.13 26.41 14.54
C TYR A 500 -13.95 27.92 14.58
N GLN A 501 -13.17 28.39 15.56
CA GLN A 501 -12.77 29.78 15.65
C GLN A 501 -11.25 29.87 15.47
N LYS A 502 -10.79 30.60 14.46
CA LYS A 502 -9.38 30.95 14.34
C LYS A 502 -9.03 31.89 15.49
N LYS A 503 -8.12 31.46 16.37
CA LYS A 503 -7.59 32.30 17.46
C LYS A 503 -6.67 33.38 16.93
#